data_AF-A0A3A4VPG1-F1
#
_entry.id   AF-A0A3A4VPG1-F1
#
_cell.length_a   1.000
_cell.length_b   1.000
_cell.length_c   1.000
_cell.angle_alpha   90.00
_cell.angle_beta   90.00
_cell.angle_gamma   90.00
#
_symmetry.space_group_name_H-M   'P 1'
#
loop_
_entity.id
_entity.type
_entity.pdbx_description
1 polymer ?
#
loop_
_entity_poly.entity_id
_entity_poly.type
_entity_poly.pdbx_seq_one_letter_code
_entity_poly.pdbx_strand_id
1 'polypeptide(L)'
;MIISVASGKGGTGKTMVATSLALSLKDSHKVVLLDCDVEEPNDHILLKPNITGSEPVNLPVPRVMEDICTRCGKCAEICAYHVIAVLGHLLTFPQLCHGCGACSYLCPEKAISEEPRQTGVVEWGHADGIGFVRGILNVGEAMAPPVIRKVKEYANGSSVVMERRKDANLRLQV
;
A
#
# COMPACT_ATOMS: atom_id res chain seq x y z
N MET A 1 8.80 -20.22 3.34
CA MET A 1 10.10 -19.50 3.24
C MET A 1 9.85 -18.21 2.47
N ILE A 2 10.41 -17.07 2.89
CA ILE A 2 10.26 -15.78 2.20
C ILE A 2 11.64 -15.32 1.72
N ILE A 3 11.77 -15.03 0.43
CA ILE A 3 12.98 -14.47 -0.18
C ILE A 3 12.65 -13.06 -0.66
N SER A 4 13.26 -12.06 -0.04
CA SER A 4 13.09 -10.65 -0.44
C SER A 4 14.20 -10.22 -1.39
N VAL A 5 13.83 -9.80 -2.59
CA VAL A 5 14.74 -9.18 -3.57
C VAL A 5 14.60 -7.67 -3.43
N ALA A 6 15.62 -7.03 -2.84
CA ALA A 6 15.61 -5.60 -2.57
C ALA A 6 16.85 -4.91 -3.13
N SER A 7 16.67 -3.72 -3.71
CA SER A 7 17.76 -2.87 -4.21
C SER A 7 17.33 -1.39 -4.21
N GLY A 8 18.28 -0.49 -4.47
CA GLY A 8 18.04 0.94 -4.60
C GLY A 8 17.17 1.31 -5.82
N LYS A 9 16.93 2.61 -5.98
CA LYS A 9 16.26 3.18 -7.16
C LYS A 9 17.08 2.99 -8.44
N GLY A 10 16.41 3.07 -9.59
CA GLY A 10 17.01 2.88 -10.92
C GLY A 10 16.90 1.45 -11.44
N GLY A 11 17.35 1.25 -12.68
CA GLY A 11 17.35 -0.03 -13.42
C GLY A 11 18.36 -1.04 -12.89
N THR A 12 18.26 -1.38 -11.60
CA THR A 12 19.17 -2.29 -10.88
C THR A 12 18.86 -3.78 -11.07
N GLY A 13 17.90 -4.10 -11.95
CA GLY A 13 17.55 -5.47 -12.31
C GLY A 13 16.74 -6.25 -11.27
N LYS A 14 16.10 -5.58 -10.28
CA LYS A 14 15.29 -6.23 -9.23
C LYS A 14 14.21 -7.17 -9.81
N THR A 15 13.35 -6.65 -10.67
CA THR A 15 12.32 -7.39 -11.40
C THR A 15 12.90 -8.59 -12.16
N MET A 16 14.04 -8.40 -12.84
CA MET A 16 14.70 -9.49 -13.56
C MET A 16 15.18 -10.61 -12.62
N VAL A 17 15.78 -10.24 -11.48
CA VAL A 17 16.26 -11.20 -10.47
C VAL A 17 15.09 -11.91 -9.79
N ALA A 18 14.04 -11.18 -9.40
CA ALA A 18 12.87 -11.72 -8.73
C ALA A 18 12.11 -12.72 -9.61
N THR A 19 11.83 -12.35 -10.86
CA THR A 19 11.16 -13.23 -11.84
C THR A 19 12.01 -14.45 -12.22
N SER A 20 13.32 -14.27 -12.46
CA SER A 20 14.22 -15.39 -12.78
C SER A 20 14.35 -16.38 -11.62
N LEU A 21 14.38 -15.88 -10.38
CA LEU A 21 14.40 -16.73 -9.19
C LEU A 21 13.08 -17.51 -9.04
N ALA A 22 11.94 -16.84 -9.24
CA ALA A 22 10.63 -17.50 -9.19
C ALA A 22 10.52 -18.61 -10.25
N LEU A 23 10.95 -18.35 -11.48
CA LEU A 23 10.98 -19.33 -12.58
C LEU A 23 11.90 -20.52 -12.29
N SER A 24 13.04 -20.28 -11.65
CA SER A 24 14.01 -21.34 -11.33
C SER A 24 13.53 -22.26 -10.20
N LEU A 25 12.62 -21.77 -9.34
CA LEU A 25 12.10 -22.51 -8.19
C LEU A 25 10.77 -23.24 -8.48
N LYS A 26 10.05 -22.87 -9.55
CA LYS A 26 8.67 -23.32 -9.81
C LYS A 26 8.50 -24.85 -9.89
N ASP A 27 9.51 -25.57 -10.38
CA ASP A 27 9.43 -27.02 -10.58
C ASP A 27 9.71 -27.81 -9.30
N SER A 28 10.33 -27.18 -8.30
CA SER A 28 10.71 -27.81 -7.02
C SER A 28 9.90 -27.31 -5.83
N HIS A 29 9.29 -26.14 -5.94
CA HIS A 29 8.55 -25.48 -4.87
C HIS A 29 7.28 -24.83 -5.42
N LYS A 30 6.24 -24.77 -4.59
CA LYS A 30 5.10 -23.90 -4.85
C LYS A 30 5.54 -22.45 -4.62
N VAL A 31 5.67 -21.68 -5.70
CA VAL A 31 6.15 -20.29 -5.68
C VAL A 31 5.01 -19.30 -5.84
N VAL A 32 5.04 -18.24 -5.03
CA VAL A 32 4.25 -17.02 -5.25
C VAL A 32 5.21 -15.84 -5.37
N LEU A 33 5.09 -15.09 -6.47
CA LEU A 33 5.80 -13.83 -6.70
C LEU A 33 4.90 -12.67 -6.29
N LEU A 34 5.37 -11.86 -5.35
CA LEU A 34 4.70 -10.64 -4.88
C LEU A 34 5.48 -9.41 -5.35
N ASP A 35 4.88 -8.64 -6.26
CA ASP A 35 5.40 -7.35 -6.71
C ASP A 35 4.97 -6.27 -5.70
N CYS A 36 5.89 -5.94 -4.79
CA CYS A 36 5.67 -4.90 -3.78
C CYS A 36 6.23 -3.52 -4.22
N ASP A 37 6.69 -3.35 -5.46
CA ASP A 37 7.04 -2.04 -6.00
C ASP A 37 5.77 -1.36 -6.56
N VAL A 38 4.86 -1.04 -5.63
CA VAL A 38 3.48 -0.63 -5.97
C VAL A 38 3.38 0.71 -6.71
N GLU A 39 4.45 1.50 -6.71
CA GLU A 39 4.54 2.75 -7.47
C GLU A 39 4.74 2.49 -8.96
N GLU A 40 5.53 1.46 -9.30
CA GLU A 40 5.96 1.12 -10.66
C GLU A 40 6.07 -0.42 -10.84
N PRO A 41 4.98 -1.20 -10.70
CA PRO A 41 5.05 -2.66 -10.68
C PRO A 41 5.36 -3.21 -12.09
N ASN A 42 6.45 -3.99 -12.22
CA ASN A 42 6.99 -4.42 -13.51
C ASN A 42 7.07 -5.95 -13.70
N ASP A 43 6.88 -6.75 -12.65
CA ASP A 43 7.07 -8.22 -12.73
C ASP A 43 6.16 -8.86 -13.79
N HIS A 44 4.94 -8.31 -13.93
CA HIS A 44 3.95 -8.77 -14.90
C HIS A 44 4.42 -8.64 -16.37
N ILE A 45 5.35 -7.73 -16.69
CA ILE A 45 5.88 -7.54 -18.05
C ILE A 45 6.70 -8.78 -18.47
N LEU A 46 7.48 -9.33 -17.53
CA LEU A 46 8.33 -10.49 -17.77
C LEU A 46 7.53 -11.80 -17.61
N LEU A 47 6.69 -11.89 -16.58
CA LEU A 47 5.99 -13.12 -16.23
C LEU A 47 4.70 -13.34 -17.05
N LYS A 48 4.10 -12.28 -17.58
CA LYS A 48 2.84 -12.28 -18.36
C LYS A 48 1.72 -13.12 -17.70
N PRO A 49 1.37 -12.84 -16.43
CA PRO A 49 0.35 -13.59 -15.70
C PRO A 49 -1.04 -13.35 -16.28
N ASN A 50 -1.87 -14.39 -16.25
CA ASN A 50 -3.31 -14.24 -16.42
C ASN A 50 -3.89 -13.71 -15.10
N ILE A 51 -4.30 -12.44 -15.10
CA ILE A 51 -4.92 -11.79 -13.93
C ILE A 51 -6.36 -12.31 -13.78
N THR A 52 -6.68 -12.85 -12.61
CA THR A 52 -7.95 -13.51 -12.33
C THR A 52 -8.84 -12.75 -11.34
N GLY A 53 -8.30 -11.73 -10.69
CA GLY A 53 -9.08 -10.91 -9.76
C GLY A 53 -8.32 -9.67 -9.30
N SER A 54 -9.09 -8.77 -8.69
CA SER A 54 -8.62 -7.48 -8.18
C SER A 54 -9.49 -7.03 -7.01
N GLU A 55 -8.91 -6.31 -6.05
CA GLU A 55 -9.66 -5.63 -5.00
C GLU A 55 -9.09 -4.23 -4.70
N PRO A 56 -9.94 -3.25 -4.33
CA PRO A 56 -9.48 -1.93 -3.95
C PRO A 56 -8.81 -1.94 -2.57
N VAL A 57 -7.76 -1.12 -2.43
CA VAL A 57 -7.16 -0.81 -1.13
C VAL A 57 -7.67 0.54 -0.69
N ASN A 58 -8.36 0.57 0.45
CA ASN A 58 -8.94 1.78 1.01
C ASN A 58 -8.23 2.20 2.29
N LEU A 59 -8.07 3.51 2.47
CA LEU A 59 -7.61 4.12 3.70
C LEU A 59 -8.75 4.92 4.32
N PRO A 60 -9.02 4.81 5.64
CA PRO A 60 -9.97 5.69 6.30
C PRO A 60 -9.41 7.12 6.33
N VAL A 61 -10.19 8.11 5.90
CA VAL A 61 -9.82 9.52 5.91
C VAL A 61 -10.88 10.35 6.64
N PRO A 62 -10.49 11.49 7.26
CA PRO A 62 -11.44 12.29 8.03
C PRO A 62 -12.45 13.01 7.14
N ARG A 63 -13.73 12.85 7.47
CA ARG A 63 -14.85 13.62 6.95
C ARG A 63 -15.42 14.49 8.07
N VAL A 64 -15.38 15.80 7.90
CA VAL A 64 -15.81 16.78 8.91
C VAL A 64 -17.26 17.18 8.70
N MET A 65 -18.05 17.15 9.77
CA MET A 65 -19.41 17.64 9.86
C MET A 65 -19.37 19.10 10.32
N GLU A 66 -19.50 20.03 9.37
CA GLU A 66 -19.34 21.48 9.63
C GLU A 66 -20.41 22.06 10.55
N ASP A 67 -21.61 21.46 10.56
CA ASP A 67 -22.76 21.87 11.35
C ASP A 67 -22.52 21.76 12.87
N ILE A 68 -21.71 20.80 13.29
CA ILE A 68 -21.36 20.57 14.70
C ILE A 68 -19.88 20.87 15.01
N CYS A 69 -19.08 21.26 14.01
CA CYS A 69 -17.67 21.56 14.21
C CYS A 69 -17.46 22.93 14.85
N THR A 70 -16.96 22.97 16.08
CA THR A 70 -16.59 24.22 16.76
C THR A 70 -15.25 24.80 16.31
N ARG A 71 -14.53 24.13 15.40
CA ARG A 71 -13.20 24.54 14.91
C ARG A 71 -12.16 24.71 16.04
N CYS A 72 -12.28 23.90 17.10
CA CYS A 72 -11.43 24.00 18.29
C CYS A 72 -9.95 23.64 18.10
N GLY A 73 -9.54 23.16 16.92
CA GLY A 73 -8.12 22.93 16.59
C GLY A 73 -7.49 21.62 17.10
N LYS A 74 -8.08 20.93 18.09
CA LYS A 74 -7.52 19.69 18.67
C LYS A 74 -7.15 18.60 17.64
N CYS A 75 -7.96 18.46 16.59
CA CYS A 75 -7.69 17.51 15.50
C CYS A 75 -6.46 17.88 14.66
N ALA A 76 -6.18 19.19 14.49
CA ALA A 76 -5.00 19.69 13.82
C ALA A 76 -3.75 19.52 14.71
N GLU A 77 -3.85 19.81 16.01
CA GLU A 77 -2.75 19.68 16.98
C GLU A 77 -2.22 18.25 17.10
N ILE A 78 -3.09 17.24 17.09
CA ILE A 78 -2.66 15.84 17.20
C ILE A 78 -2.24 15.23 15.86
N CYS A 79 -2.51 15.90 14.73
CA CYS A 79 -2.22 15.34 13.42
C CYS A 79 -0.72 15.44 13.13
N ALA A 80 0.02 14.35 13.39
CA ALA A 80 1.46 14.25 13.08
C ALA A 80 1.80 14.54 11.60
N TYR A 81 0.82 14.42 10.71
CA TYR A 81 0.96 14.62 9.26
C TYR A 81 0.38 15.94 8.76
N HIS A 82 -0.14 16.79 9.66
CA HIS A 82 -0.68 18.12 9.36
C HIS A 82 -1.74 18.12 8.24
N VAL A 83 -2.58 17.08 8.23
CA VAL A 83 -3.62 16.85 7.22
C VAL A 83 -4.85 17.73 7.46
N ILE A 84 -4.97 18.29 8.66
CA ILE A 84 -6.07 19.15 9.07
C ILE A 84 -5.47 20.50 9.48
N ALA A 85 -6.00 21.58 8.93
CA ALA A 85 -5.63 22.95 9.29
C ALA A 85 -6.88 23.75 9.67
N VAL A 86 -6.72 24.69 10.61
CA VAL A 86 -7.80 25.59 11.04
C VAL A 86 -7.36 27.03 10.81
N LEU A 87 -7.94 27.69 9.79
CA LEU A 87 -7.63 29.05 9.34
C LEU A 87 -8.93 29.86 9.15
N GLY A 88 -9.63 30.12 10.26
CA GLY A 88 -11.00 30.69 10.23
C GLY A 88 -12.08 29.69 9.75
N HIS A 89 -11.71 28.77 8.85
CA HIS A 89 -12.43 27.57 8.44
C HIS A 89 -11.50 26.34 8.58
N LEU A 90 -12.08 25.16 8.58
CA LEU A 90 -11.33 23.90 8.66
C LEU A 90 -11.02 23.40 7.25
N LEU A 91 -9.77 23.04 6.99
CA LEU A 91 -9.31 22.46 5.74
C LEU A 91 -8.77 21.05 6.00
N THR A 92 -9.06 20.11 5.09
CA THR A 92 -8.53 18.75 5.13
C THR A 92 -7.80 18.41 3.82
N PHE A 93 -6.69 17.67 3.94
CA PHE A 93 -5.87 17.20 2.82
C PHE A 93 -5.83 15.66 2.79
N PRO A 94 -6.96 14.98 2.50
CA PRO A 94 -7.10 13.53 2.70
C PRO A 94 -6.08 12.67 1.93
N GLN A 95 -5.44 13.21 0.90
CA GLN A 95 -4.35 12.57 0.14
C GLN A 95 -3.06 12.41 0.97
N LEU A 96 -2.85 13.27 1.96
CA LEU A 96 -1.72 13.21 2.90
C LEU A 96 -2.07 12.43 4.17
N CYS A 97 -3.29 11.89 4.28
CA CYS A 97 -3.74 11.17 5.46
C CYS A 97 -3.06 9.80 5.57
N HIS A 98 -2.69 9.42 6.79
CA HIS A 98 -2.14 8.10 7.12
C HIS A 98 -3.16 7.14 7.74
N GLY A 99 -4.43 7.54 7.83
CA GLY A 99 -5.53 6.71 8.31
C GLY A 99 -5.39 6.22 9.75
N CYS A 100 -4.76 7.02 10.63
CA CYS A 100 -4.55 6.65 12.03
C CYS A 100 -5.79 6.85 12.93
N GLY A 101 -6.82 7.55 12.45
CA GLY A 101 -8.06 7.81 13.19
C GLY A 101 -7.96 8.73 14.42
N ALA A 102 -6.78 9.25 14.76
CA ALA A 102 -6.57 10.06 15.96
C ALA A 102 -7.46 11.32 16.01
N CYS A 103 -7.70 11.95 14.86
CA CYS A 103 -8.56 13.14 14.76
C CYS A 103 -10.04 12.84 15.05
N SER A 104 -10.55 11.69 14.58
CA SER A 104 -11.91 11.19 14.86
C SER A 104 -12.05 10.87 16.35
N TYR A 105 -11.10 10.10 16.88
CA TYR A 105 -11.11 9.64 18.27
C TYR A 105 -11.08 10.78 19.31
N LEU A 106 -10.30 11.85 19.06
CA LEU A 106 -10.10 12.95 20.02
C LEU A 106 -11.01 14.15 19.80
N CYS A 107 -11.88 14.14 18.78
CA CYS A 107 -12.78 15.26 18.53
C CYS A 107 -13.81 15.39 19.66
N PRO A 108 -13.80 16.47 20.46
CA PRO A 108 -14.73 16.61 21.59
C PRO A 108 -16.19 16.71 21.14
N GLU A 109 -16.43 17.33 19.98
CA GLU A 109 -17.76 17.50 19.39
C GLU A 109 -18.23 16.26 18.61
N LYS A 110 -17.36 15.25 18.44
CA LYS A 110 -17.59 14.12 17.51
C LYS A 110 -17.93 14.59 16.09
N ALA A 111 -17.38 15.73 15.69
CA ALA A 111 -17.60 16.35 14.37
C ALA A 111 -16.79 15.68 13.24
N ILE A 112 -15.97 14.67 13.54
CA ILE A 112 -15.13 13.98 12.56
C ILE A 112 -15.54 12.52 12.49
N SER A 113 -15.89 12.08 11.29
CA SER A 113 -16.13 10.68 10.94
C SER A 113 -15.02 10.18 10.01
N GLU A 114 -14.93 8.87 9.79
CA GLU A 114 -14.00 8.28 8.83
C GLU A 114 -14.76 7.72 7.63
N GLU A 115 -14.30 8.05 6.43
CA GLU A 115 -14.82 7.50 5.18
C GLU A 115 -13.71 6.77 4.41
N PRO A 116 -14.03 5.71 3.65
CA PRO A 116 -13.03 5.01 2.86
C PRO A 116 -12.60 5.85 1.65
N ARG A 117 -11.29 6.01 1.47
CA ARG A 117 -10.69 6.57 0.27
C ARG A 117 -9.80 5.54 -0.40
N GLN A 118 -10.07 5.21 -1.64
CA GLN A 118 -9.25 4.26 -2.39
C GLN A 118 -7.87 4.86 -2.68
N THR A 119 -6.82 4.15 -2.27
CA THR A 119 -5.41 4.54 -2.48
C THR A 119 -4.71 3.65 -3.50
N GLY A 120 -5.30 2.52 -3.87
CA GLY A 120 -4.75 1.65 -4.89
C GLY A 120 -5.61 0.41 -5.11
N VAL A 121 -5.03 -0.57 -5.78
CA VAL A 121 -5.62 -1.90 -5.98
C VAL A 121 -4.57 -2.98 -5.75
N VAL A 122 -5.02 -4.16 -5.36
CA VAL A 122 -4.23 -5.39 -5.41
C VAL A 122 -4.86 -6.30 -6.45
N GLU A 123 -4.02 -6.84 -7.32
CA GLU A 123 -4.43 -7.79 -8.36
C GLU A 123 -3.70 -9.11 -8.16
N TRP A 124 -4.38 -10.22 -8.47
CA TRP A 124 -3.81 -11.55 -8.39
C TRP A 124 -4.13 -12.38 -9.63
N GLY A 125 -3.22 -13.29 -9.91
CA GLY A 125 -3.27 -14.15 -11.08
C GLY A 125 -2.22 -15.25 -11.01
N HIS A 126 -1.98 -15.88 -12.15
CA HIS A 126 -1.02 -16.98 -12.26
C HIS A 126 -0.32 -16.93 -13.61
N ALA A 127 0.94 -17.39 -13.66
CA ALA A 127 1.67 -17.63 -14.89
C ALA A 127 2.55 -18.87 -14.71
N ASP A 128 2.42 -19.85 -15.61
CA ASP A 128 3.35 -20.99 -15.71
C ASP A 128 3.62 -21.69 -14.36
N GLY A 129 2.56 -21.97 -13.60
CA GLY A 129 2.65 -22.63 -12.29
C GLY A 129 3.04 -21.72 -11.11
N ILE A 130 3.34 -20.44 -11.36
CA ILE A 130 3.69 -19.43 -10.35
C ILE A 130 2.45 -18.61 -10.01
N GLY A 131 2.14 -18.49 -8.71
CA GLY A 131 1.17 -17.53 -8.22
C GLY A 131 1.73 -16.11 -8.34
N PHE A 132 0.92 -15.16 -8.79
CA PHE A 132 1.36 -13.78 -9.00
C PHE A 132 0.41 -12.81 -8.29
N VAL A 133 0.98 -11.85 -7.57
CA VAL A 133 0.23 -10.76 -6.94
C VAL A 133 1.00 -9.46 -7.13
N ARG A 134 0.30 -8.39 -7.50
CA ARG A 134 0.87 -7.04 -7.57
C ARG A 134 -0.01 -6.05 -6.85
N GLY A 135 0.63 -5.04 -6.26
CA GLY A 135 -0.05 -3.83 -5.83
C GLY A 135 0.13 -2.72 -6.85
N ILE A 136 -0.89 -1.92 -7.09
CA ILE A 136 -0.83 -0.73 -7.93
C ILE A 136 -1.33 0.44 -7.09
N LEU A 137 -0.46 1.42 -6.86
CA LEU A 137 -0.80 2.64 -6.14
C LEU A 137 -1.47 3.64 -7.10
N ASN A 138 -2.48 4.37 -6.62
CA ASN A 138 -3.07 5.46 -7.39
C ASN A 138 -2.05 6.59 -7.59
N VAL A 139 -2.14 7.28 -8.75
CA VAL A 139 -1.25 8.40 -9.06
C VAL A 139 -1.50 9.54 -8.07
N GLY A 140 -0.42 10.07 -7.49
CA GLY A 140 -0.49 11.19 -6.54
C GLY A 140 -0.67 10.78 -5.08
N GLU A 141 -0.74 9.49 -4.77
CA GLU A 141 -0.75 9.02 -3.39
C GLU A 141 0.62 9.19 -2.72
N ALA A 142 0.61 9.72 -1.50
CA ALA A 142 1.82 9.88 -0.70
C ALA A 142 2.28 8.58 -0.01
N MET A 143 1.43 7.54 0.01
CA MET A 143 1.60 6.36 0.85
C MET A 143 1.46 5.03 0.10
N ALA A 144 2.58 4.44 -0.27
CA ALA A 144 2.68 3.04 -0.69
C ALA A 144 2.36 1.97 0.40
N PRO A 145 2.65 2.17 1.72
CA PRO A 145 2.60 1.07 2.69
C PRO A 145 1.25 0.35 2.84
N PRO A 146 0.08 1.00 2.77
CA PRO A 146 -1.22 0.31 2.82
C PRO A 146 -1.38 -0.73 1.70
N VAL A 147 -1.01 -0.37 0.46
CA VAL A 147 -1.08 -1.28 -0.69
C VAL A 147 -0.06 -2.41 -0.53
N ILE A 148 1.17 -2.10 -0.12
CA ILE A 148 2.22 -3.11 0.13
C ILE A 148 1.77 -4.12 1.21
N ARG A 149 1.17 -3.65 2.30
CA ARG A 149 0.64 -4.52 3.37
C ARG A 149 -0.42 -5.46 2.81
N LYS A 150 -1.32 -4.94 1.98
CA LYS A 150 -2.36 -5.74 1.34
C LYS A 150 -1.79 -6.82 0.41
N VAL A 151 -0.79 -6.50 -0.42
CA VAL A 151 -0.08 -7.48 -1.25
C VAL A 151 0.54 -8.59 -0.38
N LYS A 152 1.15 -8.23 0.75
CA LYS A 152 1.79 -9.20 1.67
C LYS A 152 0.82 -10.17 2.34
N GLU A 153 -0.47 -9.85 2.45
CA GLU A 153 -1.48 -10.78 2.98
C GLU A 153 -1.63 -12.04 2.11
N TYR A 154 -1.20 -11.97 0.84
CA TYR A 154 -1.21 -13.10 -0.09
C TYR A 154 0.01 -14.04 0.06
N ALA A 155 0.91 -13.78 1.01
CA ALA A 155 2.11 -14.60 1.25
C ALA A 155 1.84 -15.96 1.94
N ASN A 156 0.59 -16.44 1.99
CA ASN A 156 0.20 -17.56 2.85
C ASN A 156 0.74 -18.94 2.38
N GLY A 157 1.52 -19.59 3.24
CA GLY A 157 1.80 -21.04 3.22
C GLY A 157 2.71 -21.59 2.10
N SER A 158 3.23 -20.75 1.21
CA SER A 158 4.07 -21.16 0.05
C SER A 158 5.51 -20.63 0.17
N SER A 159 6.40 -21.01 -0.76
CA SER A 159 7.68 -20.30 -0.95
C SER A 159 7.40 -18.97 -1.64
N VAL A 160 7.74 -17.87 -1.01
CA VAL A 160 7.37 -16.53 -1.50
C VAL A 160 8.62 -15.78 -1.95
N VAL A 161 8.61 -15.29 -3.18
CA VAL A 161 9.59 -14.33 -3.68
C VAL A 161 8.91 -12.96 -3.65
N MET A 162 9.52 -11.99 -2.96
CA MET A 162 9.00 -10.62 -2.88
C MET A 162 9.96 -9.67 -3.59
N GLU A 163 9.50 -8.97 -4.63
CA GLU A 163 10.22 -7.83 -5.18
C GLU A 163 9.93 -6.58 -4.35
N ARG A 164 10.96 -5.84 -3.93
CA ARG A 164 10.78 -4.61 -3.14
C ARG A 164 11.80 -3.53 -3.45
N ARG A 165 11.37 -2.26 -3.42
CA ARG A 165 12.25 -1.08 -3.42
C ARG A 165 12.85 -0.81 -2.04
N LYS A 166 14.15 -0.52 -1.95
CA LYS A 166 14.89 -0.26 -0.69
C LYS A 166 14.53 1.08 -0.01
N ASP A 167 13.92 2.01 -0.74
CA ASP A 167 13.74 3.41 -0.33
C ASP A 167 12.53 3.70 0.58
N ALA A 168 11.80 2.68 1.00
CA ALA A 168 10.76 2.90 2.00
C ALA A 168 11.41 2.88 3.40
N ASN A 169 11.19 3.92 4.21
CA ASN A 169 11.39 3.99 5.66
C ASN A 169 10.68 2.86 6.47
N LEU A 170 10.28 1.77 5.82
CA LEU A 170 9.83 0.54 6.45
C LEU A 170 11.04 -0.30 6.81
N ARG A 171 11.33 -0.33 8.12
CA ARG A 171 12.11 -1.40 8.76
C ARG A 171 11.83 -2.74 8.07
N LEU A 172 12.90 -3.51 7.87
CA LEU A 172 12.88 -4.92 7.47
C LEU A 172 12.08 -5.72 8.51
N GLN A 173 10.76 -5.61 8.50
CA GLN A 173 9.89 -6.55 9.19
C GLN A 173 9.62 -7.67 8.20
N VAL A 174 10.54 -8.62 8.26
CA VAL A 174 10.29 -10.05 8.04
C VAL A 174 9.25 -10.50 9.06
#